data_AF-A0A5C6PAK0-F1
#
_entry.id   AF-A0A5C6PAK0-F1
#
_cell.length_a   1.000
_cell.length_b   1.000
_cell.length_c   1.000
_cell.angle_alpha   90.00
_cell.angle_beta   90.00
_cell.angle_gamma   90.00
#
_symmetry.space_group_name_H-M   'P 1'
#
loop_
_entity.id
_entity.type
_entity.pdbx_description
1 polymer ?
#
loop_
_entity_poly.entity_id
_entity_poly.type
_entity_poly.pdbx_seq_one_letter_code
_entity_poly.pdbx_strand_id
1 'polypeptide(L)'
;MALLQIPDDEKGHDLDLFCIPKHYENDLEKVIIPHGLIMDRTERLARDIVQDMGGHHIVALCVLKGGYKFFADLLDYIKALNQNSDKSVPLTVDFIRVKSYCNDKSSSVKIIGGDELSSLSGKNVLIVETHFFFLCVLKKDIVETGRTMQALLSMLSECNPKMVKVVSLLVKRTPRSSGYRPDYTGFEVPDAFLVGYALDYNEYFRDLSHICILNDQAKEKYRVENMPVREAAVATLKHYDIGNLFSLSTLPKASVLVPLFVKNGELHTLMTLRSKELRTSGGEVCFPGGKRDPNDRDDVHTALREAEEEIGLPVGEVEVVCSLFPIMNKSGLLVTPVVGFIEESFCPCPNPAEVSAVFSVPLDFFTSDENHVSCSSIGTLAPMHSFCFSDPESGNQYHIWGLTAMIAILVSVLALRKKPKFDIAFDTDDPFSTFRKVLHMKLSKL
;
A
#
# COMPACT_ATOMS: atom_id res chain seq x y z
N MET A 1 9.43 -32.78 10.87
CA MET A 1 10.33 -32.56 9.72
C MET A 1 11.59 -31.86 10.20
N ALA A 2 12.76 -32.24 9.69
CA ALA A 2 14.01 -31.54 9.98
C ALA A 2 14.12 -30.29 9.09
N LEU A 3 14.06 -29.10 9.68
CA LEU A 3 14.38 -27.83 9.01
C LEU A 3 15.84 -27.47 9.26
N LEU A 4 16.47 -26.71 8.35
CA LEU A 4 17.81 -26.18 8.57
C LEU A 4 17.71 -24.81 9.22
N GLN A 5 18.11 -24.72 10.48
CA GLN A 5 18.14 -23.46 11.21
C GLN A 5 19.50 -22.80 11.03
N ILE A 6 19.50 -21.61 10.44
CA ILE A 6 20.68 -20.75 10.38
C ILE A 6 20.73 -19.94 11.68
N PRO A 7 21.79 -20.01 12.50
CA PRO A 7 21.90 -19.25 13.75
C PRO A 7 21.81 -17.73 13.57
N ASP A 8 21.45 -16.99 14.62
CA ASP A 8 21.42 -15.52 14.58
C ASP A 8 22.82 -14.90 14.57
N ASP A 9 23.81 -15.59 15.14
CA ASP A 9 25.23 -15.22 15.15
C ASP A 9 26.00 -15.75 13.94
N GLU A 10 25.30 -16.30 12.94
CA GLU A 10 25.92 -16.85 11.74
C GLU A 10 26.71 -15.77 11.00
N LYS A 11 28.01 -16.02 10.87
CA LYS A 11 28.93 -15.08 10.20
C LYS A 11 28.83 -15.15 8.69
N GLY A 12 28.20 -16.19 8.15
CA GLY A 12 28.11 -16.42 6.71
C GLY A 12 29.50 -16.68 6.11
N HIS A 13 29.57 -16.60 4.79
CA HIS A 13 30.80 -16.82 4.05
C HIS A 13 31.23 -15.55 3.31
N ASP A 14 32.54 -15.41 3.16
CA ASP A 14 33.17 -14.33 2.41
C ASP A 14 32.79 -14.41 0.92
N LEU A 15 32.58 -13.26 0.31
CA LEU A 15 32.14 -13.13 -1.08
C LEU A 15 33.21 -13.65 -2.05
N ASP A 16 34.49 -13.45 -1.72
CA ASP A 16 35.65 -13.84 -2.53
C ASP A 16 35.77 -15.36 -2.73
N LEU A 17 35.07 -16.15 -1.91
CA LEU A 17 35.04 -17.61 -2.01
C LEU A 17 34.02 -18.12 -3.04
N PHE A 18 33.18 -17.23 -3.60
CA PHE A 18 32.09 -17.57 -4.51
C PHE A 18 32.14 -16.75 -5.79
N CYS A 19 31.44 -17.24 -6.81
CA CYS A 19 31.26 -16.52 -8.06
C CYS A 19 30.11 -15.51 -7.93
N ILE A 20 30.43 -14.28 -7.53
CA ILE A 20 29.47 -13.18 -7.43
C ILE A 20 29.47 -12.36 -8.73
N PRO A 21 28.31 -11.90 -9.24
CA PRO A 21 28.27 -10.98 -10.37
C PRO A 21 29.01 -9.68 -10.06
N LYS A 22 29.91 -9.25 -10.97
CA LYS A 22 30.78 -8.08 -10.78
C LYS A 22 30.04 -6.80 -10.40
N HIS A 23 28.82 -6.62 -10.91
CA HIS A 23 27.99 -5.45 -10.62
C HIS A 23 27.45 -5.41 -9.18
N TYR A 24 27.54 -6.50 -8.42
CA TYR A 24 27.10 -6.60 -7.03
C TYR A 24 28.22 -6.86 -6.01
N GLU A 25 29.49 -7.03 -6.43
CA GLU A 25 30.61 -7.37 -5.53
C GLU A 25 30.72 -6.41 -4.32
N ASN A 26 30.53 -5.10 -4.55
CA ASN A 26 30.61 -4.08 -3.51
C ASN A 26 29.27 -3.82 -2.80
N ASP A 27 28.21 -4.51 -3.18
CA ASP A 27 26.83 -4.24 -2.71
C ASP A 27 26.34 -5.27 -1.67
N LEU A 28 27.08 -6.36 -1.50
CA LEU A 28 26.75 -7.45 -0.59
C LEU A 28 27.66 -7.40 0.64
N GLU A 29 27.18 -7.91 1.76
CA GLU A 29 27.98 -8.06 2.99
C GLU A 29 28.60 -9.46 3.08
N LYS A 30 27.79 -10.50 2.85
CA LYS A 30 28.18 -11.91 2.97
C LYS A 30 27.20 -12.85 2.30
N VAL A 31 27.67 -14.05 1.93
CA VAL A 31 26.82 -15.18 1.52
C VAL A 31 26.28 -15.88 2.77
N ILE A 32 24.95 -15.99 2.91
CA ILE A 32 24.32 -16.74 4.01
C ILE A 32 23.95 -18.15 3.59
N ILE A 33 23.43 -18.32 2.37
CA ILE A 33 23.07 -19.64 1.85
C ILE A 33 23.67 -19.79 0.46
N PRO A 34 24.72 -20.62 0.31
CA PRO A 34 25.27 -20.93 -0.99
C PRO A 34 24.24 -21.62 -1.88
N HIS A 35 24.26 -21.33 -3.18
CA HIS A 35 23.36 -21.94 -4.16
C HIS A 35 23.33 -23.48 -4.07
N GLY A 36 24.50 -24.13 -3.95
CA GLY A 36 24.56 -25.60 -3.80
C GLY A 36 23.76 -26.13 -2.61
N LEU A 37 23.83 -25.44 -1.46
CA LEU A 37 23.06 -25.82 -0.27
C LEU A 37 21.55 -25.66 -0.48
N ILE A 38 21.14 -24.65 -1.26
CA ILE A 38 19.73 -24.46 -1.66
C ILE A 38 19.28 -25.66 -2.49
N MET A 39 20.08 -26.10 -3.46
CA MET A 39 19.77 -27.24 -4.32
C MET A 39 19.63 -28.53 -3.50
N ASP A 40 20.60 -28.85 -2.64
CA ASP A 40 20.57 -30.03 -1.77
C ASP A 40 19.33 -30.03 -0.87
N ARG A 41 19.00 -28.87 -0.30
CA ARG A 41 17.82 -28.72 0.55
C ARG A 41 16.52 -28.88 -0.26
N THR A 42 16.47 -28.31 -1.45
CA THR A 42 15.31 -28.38 -2.35
C THR A 42 15.04 -29.80 -2.82
N GLU A 43 16.09 -30.59 -3.12
CA GLU A 43 15.96 -32.02 -3.43
C GLU A 43 15.28 -32.77 -2.28
N ARG A 44 15.70 -32.51 -1.03
CA ARG A 44 15.06 -33.12 0.13
C ARG A 44 13.60 -32.72 0.28
N LEU A 45 13.27 -31.45 0.10
CA LEU A 45 11.88 -30.97 0.15
C LEU A 45 11.01 -31.64 -0.92
N ALA A 46 11.52 -31.80 -2.14
CA ALA A 46 10.81 -32.49 -3.21
C ALA A 46 10.46 -33.93 -2.81
N ARG A 47 11.40 -34.65 -2.18
CA ARG A 47 11.17 -36.02 -1.69
C ARG A 47 10.09 -36.08 -0.60
N ASP A 48 10.15 -35.17 0.37
CA ASP A 48 9.17 -35.08 1.45
C ASP A 48 7.76 -34.78 0.88
N ILE A 49 7.66 -33.86 -0.09
CA ILE A 49 6.40 -33.51 -0.77
C ILE A 49 5.82 -34.67 -1.57
N VAL A 50 6.65 -35.36 -2.37
CA VAL A 50 6.20 -36.53 -3.14
C VAL A 50 5.76 -37.67 -2.23
N GLN A 51 6.41 -37.85 -1.08
CA GLN A 51 6.00 -38.85 -0.10
C GLN A 51 4.62 -38.54 0.50
N ASP A 52 4.35 -37.28 0.81
CA ASP A 52 3.11 -36.86 1.48
C ASP A 52 1.93 -36.67 0.51
N MET A 53 2.20 -36.15 -0.70
CA MET A 53 1.18 -35.75 -1.69
C MET A 53 1.10 -36.69 -2.90
N GLY A 54 2.06 -37.61 -3.08
CA GLY A 54 2.22 -38.47 -4.25
C GLY A 54 1.16 -39.57 -4.46
N GLY A 55 0.00 -39.47 -3.82
CA GLY A 55 -1.14 -40.36 -4.05
C GLY A 55 -2.21 -39.80 -4.98
N HIS A 56 -2.15 -38.51 -5.35
CA HIS A 56 -3.18 -37.86 -6.15
C HIS A 56 -2.64 -36.64 -6.91
N HIS A 57 -3.29 -36.25 -8.00
CA HIS A 57 -2.90 -35.13 -8.87
C HIS A 57 -2.55 -33.87 -8.07
N ILE A 58 -1.34 -33.35 -8.29
CA ILE A 58 -0.80 -32.15 -7.66
C ILE A 58 -0.93 -30.96 -8.62
N VAL A 59 -1.51 -29.86 -8.13
CA VAL A 59 -1.45 -28.55 -8.77
C VAL A 59 -0.43 -27.70 -8.02
N ALA A 60 0.70 -27.37 -8.66
CA ALA A 60 1.72 -26.52 -8.08
C ALA A 60 1.49 -25.06 -8.46
N LEU A 61 1.27 -24.23 -7.44
CA LEU A 61 0.92 -22.82 -7.57
C LEU A 61 2.11 -21.94 -7.17
N CYS A 62 2.72 -21.26 -8.15
CA CYS A 62 3.87 -20.39 -7.93
C CYS A 62 3.44 -18.98 -7.52
N VAL A 63 3.95 -18.46 -6.40
CA VAL A 63 3.76 -17.06 -5.99
C VAL A 63 4.83 -16.16 -6.62
N LEU A 64 4.46 -15.40 -7.64
CA LEU A 64 5.34 -14.47 -8.34
C LEU A 64 5.51 -13.13 -7.61
N LYS A 65 6.64 -12.42 -7.78
CA LYS A 65 7.79 -12.78 -8.64
C LYS A 65 8.81 -13.66 -7.94
N GLY A 66 9.10 -13.44 -6.65
CA GLY A 66 10.22 -14.07 -5.94
C GLY A 66 10.20 -15.60 -5.88
N GLY A 67 9.03 -16.23 -6.06
CA GLY A 67 8.85 -17.70 -6.08
C GLY A 67 9.45 -18.42 -7.29
N TYR A 68 9.67 -17.73 -8.41
CA TYR A 68 9.83 -18.40 -9.71
C TYR A 68 11.03 -19.36 -9.77
N LYS A 69 12.15 -19.00 -9.14
CA LYS A 69 13.38 -19.80 -9.23
C LYS A 69 13.32 -21.03 -8.35
N PHE A 70 12.91 -20.87 -7.09
CA PHE A 70 12.65 -21.97 -6.18
C PHE A 70 11.59 -22.93 -6.72
N PHE A 71 10.52 -22.39 -7.31
CA PHE A 71 9.49 -23.17 -7.97
C PHE A 71 10.05 -24.05 -9.09
N ALA A 72 10.81 -23.47 -10.02
CA ALA A 72 11.40 -24.21 -11.13
C ALA A 72 12.28 -25.36 -10.63
N ASP A 73 13.20 -25.07 -9.72
CA ASP A 73 14.17 -26.05 -9.21
C ASP A 73 13.45 -27.17 -8.41
N LEU A 74 12.45 -26.82 -7.58
CA LEU A 74 11.64 -27.80 -6.85
C LEU A 74 10.88 -28.74 -7.79
N LEU A 75 10.25 -28.19 -8.84
CA LEU A 75 9.49 -28.98 -9.79
C LEU A 75 10.38 -29.92 -10.60
N ASP A 76 11.60 -29.52 -10.92
CA ASP A 76 12.54 -30.38 -11.65
C ASP A 76 12.95 -31.59 -10.80
N TYR A 77 13.16 -31.43 -9.49
CA TYR A 77 13.36 -32.57 -8.59
C TYR A 77 12.10 -33.45 -8.46
N ILE A 78 10.90 -32.87 -8.38
CA ILE A 78 9.65 -33.66 -8.35
C ILE A 78 9.47 -34.45 -9.65
N LYS A 79 9.74 -33.86 -10.81
CA LYS A 79 9.70 -34.55 -12.12
C LYS A 79 10.71 -35.70 -12.17
N ALA A 80 11.93 -35.47 -11.69
CA ALA A 80 12.95 -36.51 -11.64
C ALA A 80 12.51 -37.69 -10.76
N LEU A 81 11.92 -37.43 -9.58
CA LEU A 81 11.38 -38.48 -8.72
C LEU A 81 10.21 -39.23 -9.38
N ASN A 82 9.32 -38.52 -10.07
CA ASN A 82 8.19 -39.12 -10.80
C ASN A 82 8.62 -40.01 -11.97
N GLN A 83 9.76 -39.73 -12.61
CA GLN A 83 10.29 -40.53 -13.72
C GLN A 83 11.04 -41.78 -13.26
N ASN A 84 11.64 -41.73 -12.06
CA ASN A 84 12.55 -42.77 -11.57
C ASN A 84 11.95 -43.64 -10.45
N SER A 85 10.68 -43.46 -10.10
CA SER A 85 10.00 -44.25 -9.07
C SER A 85 8.83 -45.06 -9.65
N ASP A 86 8.44 -46.12 -8.95
CA ASP A 86 7.34 -47.01 -9.37
C ASP A 86 5.96 -46.33 -9.33
N LYS A 87 5.86 -45.14 -8.72
CA LYS A 87 4.62 -44.36 -8.60
C LYS A 87 4.81 -43.01 -9.25
N SER A 88 3.96 -42.68 -10.22
CA SER A 88 3.95 -41.36 -10.86
C SER A 88 2.64 -40.64 -10.57
N VAL A 89 2.73 -39.32 -10.43
CA VAL A 89 1.58 -38.45 -10.19
C VAL A 89 1.55 -37.35 -11.24
N PRO A 90 0.38 -37.09 -11.87
CA PRO A 90 0.21 -35.93 -12.74
C PRO A 90 0.52 -34.63 -11.99
N LEU A 91 1.21 -33.70 -12.66
CA LEU A 91 1.54 -32.40 -12.12
C LEU A 91 1.07 -31.31 -13.10
N THR A 92 0.23 -30.39 -12.63
CA THR A 92 -0.11 -29.15 -13.35
C THR A 92 0.48 -27.94 -12.63
N VAL A 93 0.78 -26.89 -13.38
CA VAL A 93 1.41 -25.67 -12.86
C VAL A 93 0.51 -24.47 -13.11
N ASP A 94 0.49 -23.55 -12.14
CA ASP A 94 -0.17 -22.27 -12.32
C ASP A 94 0.62 -21.15 -11.60
N PHE A 95 0.43 -19.92 -12.02
CA PHE A 95 1.20 -18.76 -11.57
C PHE A 95 0.26 -17.66 -11.07
N ILE A 96 0.43 -17.30 -9.81
CA ILE A 96 -0.32 -16.21 -9.20
C ILE A 96 0.63 -15.09 -8.83
N ARG A 97 0.18 -13.86 -9.05
CA ARG A 97 0.78 -12.68 -8.46
C ARG A 97 -0.12 -12.18 -7.35
N VAL A 98 0.41 -12.20 -6.14
CA VAL A 98 -0.29 -11.70 -4.98
C VAL A 98 0.07 -10.22 -4.80
N LYS A 99 -0.93 -9.35 -4.87
CA LYS A 99 -0.81 -7.96 -4.41
C LYS A 99 -1.71 -7.80 -3.19
N SER A 100 -1.16 -7.49 -2.02
CA SER A 100 -1.99 -7.03 -0.92
C SER A 100 -2.34 -5.55 -1.17
N TYR A 101 -3.64 -5.27 -1.11
CA TYR A 101 -4.16 -3.92 -1.01
C TYR A 101 -4.75 -3.78 0.39
N CYS A 102 -4.32 -2.78 1.14
CA CYS A 102 -5.00 -2.39 2.36
C CYS A 102 -6.17 -1.47 1.97
N ASN A 103 -7.34 -2.05 1.75
CA ASN A 103 -8.62 -1.33 1.65
C ASN A 103 -9.55 -1.79 2.78
N ASP A 104 -10.32 -0.86 3.30
CA ASP A 104 -10.70 -0.80 4.71
C ASP A 104 -11.91 -1.64 5.16
N LYS A 105 -12.12 -2.86 4.63
CA LYS A 105 -13.13 -3.80 5.18
C LYS A 105 -12.76 -5.28 5.16
N SER A 106 -11.66 -5.64 4.52
CA SER A 106 -11.07 -6.97 4.53
C SER A 106 -9.71 -6.80 3.88
N SER A 107 -8.66 -7.45 4.40
CA SER A 107 -7.39 -7.61 3.68
C SER A 107 -7.65 -8.39 2.40
N SER A 108 -8.12 -7.69 1.35
CA SER A 108 -8.43 -8.29 0.07
C SER A 108 -7.10 -8.43 -0.68
N VAL A 109 -6.51 -9.60 -0.53
CA VAL A 109 -5.42 -10.01 -1.39
C VAL A 109 -5.99 -10.13 -2.80
N LYS A 110 -5.54 -9.28 -3.72
CA LYS A 110 -5.91 -9.40 -5.12
C LYS A 110 -4.91 -10.36 -5.77
N ILE A 111 -5.43 -11.50 -6.18
CA ILE A 111 -4.71 -12.47 -7.00
C ILE A 111 -4.80 -11.97 -8.45
N ILE A 112 -3.66 -11.74 -9.08
CA ILE A 112 -3.53 -11.34 -10.48
C ILE A 112 -2.85 -12.48 -11.23
N GLY A 113 -3.49 -13.00 -12.27
CA GLY A 113 -3.05 -14.22 -12.93
C GLY A 113 -3.49 -15.47 -12.18
N GLY A 114 -3.44 -16.61 -12.87
CA GLY A 114 -4.07 -17.86 -12.48
C GLY A 114 -5.22 -18.19 -13.42
N ASP A 115 -5.27 -19.43 -13.92
CA ASP A 115 -6.46 -19.95 -14.61
C ASP A 115 -7.66 -19.94 -13.64
N GLU A 116 -8.88 -20.17 -14.13
CA GLU A 116 -10.08 -20.19 -13.27
C GLU A 116 -9.83 -21.05 -12.01
N LEU A 117 -9.80 -20.42 -10.83
CA LEU A 117 -9.53 -21.05 -9.53
C LEU A 117 -10.51 -22.21 -9.23
N SER A 118 -11.64 -22.25 -9.94
CA SER A 118 -12.60 -23.38 -9.98
C SER A 118 -11.95 -24.71 -10.37
N SER A 119 -10.87 -24.68 -11.14
CA SER A 119 -10.12 -25.87 -11.59
C SER A 119 -9.34 -26.58 -10.47
N LEU A 120 -9.26 -25.98 -9.27
CA LEU A 120 -8.57 -26.52 -8.09
C LEU A 120 -9.44 -27.48 -7.26
N SER A 121 -10.74 -27.54 -7.54
CA SER A 121 -11.69 -28.36 -6.75
C SER A 121 -11.32 -29.85 -6.78
N GLY A 122 -11.25 -30.47 -5.60
CA GLY A 122 -10.92 -31.89 -5.44
C GLY A 122 -9.47 -32.28 -5.72
N LYS A 123 -8.57 -31.33 -6.04
CA LYS A 123 -7.14 -31.60 -6.30
C LYS A 123 -6.27 -31.31 -5.07
N ASN A 124 -5.04 -31.84 -5.08
CA ASN A 124 -4.02 -31.48 -4.10
C ASN A 124 -3.29 -30.21 -4.57
N VAL A 125 -3.37 -29.12 -3.82
CA VAL A 125 -2.73 -27.85 -4.16
C VAL A 125 -1.45 -27.68 -3.35
N LEU A 126 -0.33 -27.44 -4.04
CA LEU A 126 0.96 -27.11 -3.44
C LEU A 126 1.29 -25.66 -3.75
N ILE A 127 1.25 -24.79 -2.74
CA ILE A 127 1.65 -23.39 -2.88
C ILE A 127 3.15 -23.29 -2.65
N VAL A 128 3.86 -22.68 -3.59
CA VAL A 128 5.31 -22.51 -3.55
C VAL A 128 5.67 -21.05 -3.46
N GLU A 129 6.38 -20.70 -2.39
CA GLU A 129 6.92 -19.37 -2.14
C GLU A 129 8.39 -19.45 -1.73
N THR A 130 9.15 -18.37 -1.98
CA THR A 130 10.57 -18.32 -1.59
C THR A 130 10.77 -17.69 -0.21
N HIS A 131 9.85 -16.81 0.23
CA HIS A 131 10.05 -16.01 1.43
C HIS A 131 8.73 -15.73 2.14
N PHE A 132 8.57 -16.33 3.32
CA PHE A 132 7.36 -16.25 4.15
C PHE A 132 7.10 -14.88 4.82
N PHE A 133 7.63 -13.78 4.29
CA PHE A 133 7.51 -12.41 4.87
C PHE A 133 7.63 -11.30 3.82
N PHE A 134 7.34 -11.60 2.55
CA PHE A 134 7.48 -10.58 1.49
C PHE A 134 6.15 -9.93 1.13
N LEU A 135 5.95 -8.72 1.66
CA LEU A 135 5.44 -7.61 0.87
C LEU A 135 6.15 -6.31 1.30
N CYS A 136 6.77 -5.67 0.30
CA CYS A 136 7.32 -4.32 0.27
C CYS A 136 8.13 -3.85 1.49
N VAL A 137 9.44 -4.05 1.43
CA VAL A 137 10.40 -3.28 2.22
C VAL A 137 10.60 -1.90 1.57
N LEU A 138 9.85 -0.91 2.03
CA LEU A 138 10.25 0.49 1.95
C LEU A 138 10.18 1.10 3.35
N LYS A 139 11.36 1.18 3.98
CA LYS A 139 11.70 1.80 5.28
C LYS A 139 10.98 1.26 6.53
N LYS A 140 11.78 0.58 7.38
CA LYS A 140 11.63 0.24 8.81
C LYS A 140 10.35 -0.45 9.34
N ASP A 141 9.16 -0.28 8.77
CA ASP A 141 7.91 -0.68 9.44
C ASP A 141 6.92 -1.52 8.61
N ILE A 142 7.34 -2.15 7.50
CA ILE A 142 6.48 -3.11 6.79
C ILE A 142 7.14 -4.49 6.79
N VAL A 143 6.77 -5.28 7.79
CA VAL A 143 6.88 -6.74 7.78
C VAL A 143 5.46 -7.23 7.63
N GLU A 144 5.07 -7.69 6.43
CA GLU A 144 3.72 -8.21 6.24
C GLU A 144 3.66 -9.63 6.81
N THR A 145 2.93 -9.74 7.92
CA THR A 145 2.99 -10.76 8.95
C THR A 145 2.23 -12.03 8.58
N GLY A 146 2.59 -12.75 7.51
CA GLY A 146 1.90 -14.00 7.11
C GLY A 146 0.40 -13.86 6.78
N ARG A 147 -0.18 -12.65 6.88
CA ARG A 147 -1.58 -12.32 6.58
C ARG A 147 -1.90 -12.56 5.12
N THR A 148 -0.94 -12.30 4.25
CA THR A 148 -1.02 -12.52 2.80
C THR A 148 -1.26 -14.00 2.48
N MET A 149 -0.54 -14.89 3.18
CA MET A 149 -0.75 -16.33 3.06
C MET A 149 -2.03 -16.80 3.73
N GLN A 150 -2.42 -16.25 4.88
CA GLN A 150 -3.71 -16.56 5.51
C GLN A 150 -4.88 -16.16 4.60
N ALA A 151 -4.82 -15.00 3.95
CA ALA A 151 -5.84 -14.55 3.01
C ALA A 151 -5.86 -15.42 1.74
N LEU A 152 -4.70 -15.78 1.19
CA LEU A 152 -4.61 -16.71 0.06
C LEU A 152 -5.21 -18.08 0.41
N LEU A 153 -4.90 -18.62 1.59
CA LEU A 153 -5.45 -19.89 2.06
C LEU A 153 -6.96 -19.82 2.28
N SER A 154 -7.47 -18.72 2.83
CA SER A 154 -8.92 -18.49 2.96
C SER A 154 -9.60 -18.49 1.59
N MET A 155 -9.06 -17.78 0.60
CA MET A 155 -9.61 -17.76 -0.76
C MET A 155 -9.56 -19.14 -1.43
N LEU A 156 -8.46 -19.88 -1.27
CA LEU A 156 -8.33 -21.23 -1.82
C LEU A 156 -9.27 -22.23 -1.12
N SER A 157 -9.60 -22.01 0.16
CA SER A 157 -10.55 -22.87 0.87
C SER A 157 -11.96 -22.83 0.27
N GLU A 158 -12.37 -21.69 -0.30
CA GLU A 158 -13.66 -21.52 -0.99
C GLU A 158 -13.77 -22.40 -2.26
N CYS A 159 -12.63 -22.79 -2.85
CA CYS A 159 -12.57 -23.64 -4.04
C CYS A 159 -12.72 -25.15 -3.74
N ASN A 160 -12.84 -25.53 -2.46
CA ASN A 160 -12.91 -26.92 -1.98
C ASN A 160 -11.81 -27.85 -2.56
N PRO A 161 -10.51 -27.51 -2.42
CA PRO A 161 -9.43 -28.42 -2.75
C PRO A 161 -9.44 -29.63 -1.81
N LYS A 162 -8.90 -30.77 -2.27
CA LYS A 162 -8.77 -31.98 -1.42
C LYS A 162 -7.76 -31.78 -0.29
N MET A 163 -6.68 -31.07 -0.60
CA MET A 163 -5.60 -30.75 0.33
C MET A 163 -4.91 -29.48 -0.15
N VAL A 164 -4.49 -28.64 0.78
CA VAL A 164 -3.61 -27.50 0.51
C VAL A 164 -2.37 -27.65 1.38
N LYS A 165 -1.20 -27.52 0.77
CA LYS A 165 0.09 -27.52 1.44
C LYS A 165 0.92 -26.33 0.99
N VAL A 166 1.70 -25.78 1.92
CA VAL A 166 2.58 -24.65 1.65
C VAL A 166 4.03 -25.06 1.83
N VAL A 167 4.84 -24.80 0.81
CA VAL A 167 6.30 -24.92 0.88
C VAL A 167 6.92 -23.53 0.76
N SER A 168 7.73 -23.18 1.75
CA SER A 168 8.54 -21.97 1.73
C SER A 168 10.02 -22.32 1.80
N LEU A 169 10.84 -21.69 0.94
CA LEU A 169 12.29 -21.82 1.04
C LEU A 169 12.81 -21.18 2.33
N LEU A 170 12.35 -19.97 2.66
CA LEU A 170 12.83 -19.21 3.82
C LEU A 170 11.70 -18.84 4.78
N VAL A 171 11.95 -19.03 6.08
CA VAL A 171 11.12 -18.53 7.17
C VAL A 171 11.98 -17.68 8.10
N LYS A 172 11.64 -16.40 8.25
CA LYS A 172 12.35 -15.48 9.15
C LYS A 172 11.91 -15.65 10.59
N ARG A 173 12.88 -15.66 11.51
CA ARG A 173 12.62 -15.50 12.95
C ARG A 173 12.50 -14.03 13.29
N THR A 174 11.26 -13.56 13.46
CA THR A 174 10.97 -12.18 13.84
C THR A 174 9.86 -12.14 14.90
N PRO A 175 9.95 -11.25 15.91
CA PRO A 175 8.90 -11.10 16.92
C PRO A 175 7.57 -10.61 16.33
N ARG A 176 7.58 -10.12 15.09
CA ARG A 176 6.41 -9.62 14.35
C ARG A 176 5.59 -10.75 13.68
N SER A 177 5.92 -12.02 13.89
CA SER A 177 5.20 -13.13 13.25
C SER A 177 3.76 -13.26 13.72
N SER A 178 2.84 -13.58 12.79
CA SER A 178 1.46 -13.98 13.11
C SER A 178 1.34 -15.40 13.64
N GLY A 179 2.47 -16.13 13.72
CA GLY A 179 2.52 -17.51 14.22
C GLY A 179 2.23 -18.58 13.17
N TYR A 180 1.87 -18.21 11.93
CA TYR A 180 1.72 -19.19 10.84
C TYR A 180 3.06 -19.86 10.51
N ARG A 181 3.01 -21.17 10.22
CA ARG A 181 4.16 -21.97 9.79
C ARG A 181 3.80 -22.75 8.52
N PRO A 182 4.60 -22.68 7.45
CA PRO A 182 4.46 -23.54 6.27
C PRO A 182 4.59 -25.02 6.62
N ASP A 183 3.93 -25.90 5.87
CA ASP A 183 4.05 -27.35 6.03
C ASP A 183 5.48 -27.83 5.75
N TYR A 184 6.09 -27.28 4.70
CA TYR A 184 7.46 -27.59 4.29
C TYR A 184 8.31 -26.33 4.36
N THR A 185 9.38 -26.38 5.15
CA THR A 185 10.30 -25.24 5.32
C THR A 185 11.70 -25.64 4.89
N GLY A 186 12.32 -24.86 4.01
CA GLY A 186 13.73 -25.00 3.63
C GLY A 186 14.66 -24.62 4.78
N PHE A 187 14.76 -23.32 5.04
CA PHE A 187 15.65 -22.71 6.00
C PHE A 187 14.89 -21.78 6.94
N GLU A 188 15.25 -21.82 8.22
CA GLU A 188 14.84 -20.81 9.18
C GLU A 188 16.00 -19.83 9.39
N VAL A 189 15.78 -18.55 9.09
CA VAL A 189 16.83 -17.53 8.96
C VAL A 189 16.63 -16.37 9.95
N PRO A 190 17.70 -15.65 10.33
CA PRO A 190 17.59 -14.46 11.17
C PRO A 190 16.78 -13.33 10.53
N ASP A 191 16.38 -12.32 11.33
CA ASP A 191 15.72 -11.10 10.85
C ASP A 191 16.70 -10.13 10.14
N ALA A 192 17.32 -10.63 9.08
CA ALA A 192 18.22 -9.90 8.20
C ALA A 192 17.56 -9.61 6.84
N PHE A 193 18.02 -8.57 6.14
CA PHE A 193 17.54 -8.28 4.80
C PHE A 193 18.32 -9.13 3.77
N LEU A 194 17.64 -10.11 3.19
CA LEU A 194 18.22 -11.12 2.29
C LEU A 194 17.84 -10.85 0.84
N VAL A 195 18.81 -10.98 -0.07
CA VAL A 195 18.65 -10.85 -1.52
C VAL A 195 19.27 -12.04 -2.24
N GLY A 196 18.91 -12.24 -3.52
CA GLY A 196 19.40 -13.34 -4.34
C GLY A 196 18.53 -14.59 -4.29
N TYR A 197 18.79 -15.49 -5.23
CA TYR A 197 17.94 -16.63 -5.56
C TYR A 197 16.48 -16.19 -5.80
N ALA A 198 16.32 -15.26 -6.75
CA ALA A 198 15.07 -14.55 -7.10
C ALA A 198 14.49 -13.58 -6.04
N LEU A 199 15.05 -13.53 -4.83
CA LEU A 199 14.76 -12.45 -3.87
C LEU A 199 15.37 -11.14 -4.35
N ASP A 200 14.65 -10.05 -4.14
CA ASP A 200 15.05 -8.74 -4.64
C ASP A 200 15.13 -7.66 -3.58
N TYR A 201 15.82 -6.59 -3.97
CA TYR A 201 15.66 -5.28 -3.41
C TYR A 201 15.30 -4.31 -4.54
N ASN A 202 14.06 -3.84 -4.56
CA ASN A 202 13.56 -2.91 -5.59
C ASN A 202 13.79 -3.42 -7.02
N GLU A 203 13.47 -4.69 -7.29
CA GLU A 203 13.67 -5.41 -8.55
C GLU A 203 15.13 -5.78 -8.90
N TYR A 204 16.13 -5.34 -8.14
CA TYR A 204 17.54 -5.75 -8.29
C TYR A 204 17.83 -7.07 -7.56
N PHE A 205 18.98 -7.67 -7.83
CA PHE A 205 19.52 -8.89 -7.18
C PHE A 205 18.78 -10.20 -7.46
N ARG A 206 17.71 -10.22 -8.29
CA ARG A 206 17.03 -11.47 -8.67
C ARG A 206 17.92 -12.44 -9.45
N ASP A 207 18.92 -11.89 -10.14
CA ASP A 207 19.93 -12.57 -10.96
C ASP A 207 21.13 -13.11 -10.16
N LEU A 208 21.17 -12.87 -8.84
CA LEU A 208 22.18 -13.44 -7.96
C LEU A 208 21.81 -14.89 -7.59
N SER A 209 22.73 -15.84 -7.74
CA SER A 209 22.47 -17.27 -7.45
C SER A 209 22.45 -17.61 -5.96
N HIS A 210 23.28 -16.92 -5.18
CA HIS A 210 23.42 -17.14 -3.74
C HIS A 210 22.43 -16.28 -2.96
N ILE A 211 22.02 -16.71 -1.76
CA ILE A 211 21.28 -15.84 -0.84
C ILE A 211 22.28 -15.10 0.04
N CYS A 212 22.27 -13.78 -0.04
CA CYS A 212 23.25 -12.90 0.60
C CYS A 212 22.57 -11.84 1.47
N ILE A 213 23.34 -11.25 2.41
CA ILE A 213 22.92 -10.04 3.12
C ILE A 213 23.31 -8.81 2.29
N LEU A 214 22.36 -7.89 2.15
CA LEU A 214 22.57 -6.60 1.50
C LEU A 214 23.23 -5.62 2.48
N ASN A 215 24.34 -4.99 2.07
CA ASN A 215 25.02 -4.00 2.91
C ASN A 215 24.28 -2.65 2.94
N ASP A 216 24.60 -1.79 3.91
CA ASP A 216 23.88 -0.53 4.10
C ASP A 216 24.13 0.49 2.97
N GLN A 217 25.30 0.48 2.34
CA GLN A 217 25.60 1.33 1.19
C GLN A 217 24.73 0.97 -0.02
N ALA A 218 24.55 -0.33 -0.27
CA ALA A 218 23.70 -0.84 -1.33
C ALA A 218 22.22 -0.58 -1.05
N LYS A 219 21.78 -0.68 0.21
CA LYS A 219 20.43 -0.27 0.60
C LYS A 219 20.15 1.17 0.19
N GLU A 220 21.13 2.07 0.29
CA GLU A 220 20.97 3.45 -0.17
C GLU A 220 21.07 3.57 -1.70
N LYS A 221 22.08 2.94 -2.31
CA LYS A 221 22.31 2.95 -3.77
C LYS A 221 21.11 2.46 -4.59
N TYR A 222 20.51 1.36 -4.15
CA TYR A 222 19.35 0.74 -4.80
C TYR A 222 18.05 1.13 -4.11
N ARG A 223 18.10 2.05 -3.14
CA ARG A 223 16.88 2.66 -2.62
C ARG A 223 16.16 3.25 -3.82
N VAL A 224 14.86 3.01 -3.91
CA VAL A 224 14.06 3.84 -4.82
C VAL A 224 14.07 5.25 -4.22
N GLU A 225 15.04 6.09 -4.62
CA GLU A 225 15.09 7.50 -4.19
C GLU A 225 13.92 8.29 -4.77
N ASN A 226 13.29 7.78 -5.81
CA ASN A 226 12.07 8.33 -6.37
C ASN A 226 11.07 7.18 -6.59
N MET A 227 10.41 6.73 -5.53
CA MET A 227 9.04 6.28 -5.74
C MET A 227 8.36 7.50 -6.36
N PRO A 228 7.80 7.43 -7.59
CA PRO A 228 7.26 8.63 -8.20
C PRO A 228 6.26 9.23 -7.20
N VAL A 229 6.28 10.56 -7.07
CA VAL A 229 5.71 11.26 -5.89
C VAL A 229 4.26 10.84 -5.64
N ARG A 230 3.55 10.50 -6.73
CA ARG A 230 2.26 9.82 -6.75
C ARG A 230 2.23 8.54 -5.92
N GLU A 231 3.01 7.52 -6.26
CA GLU A 231 2.99 6.22 -5.59
C GLU A 231 3.37 6.34 -4.10
N ALA A 232 4.30 7.23 -3.76
CA ALA A 232 4.70 7.47 -2.37
C ALA A 232 3.54 8.06 -1.55
N ALA A 233 2.84 9.05 -2.12
CA ALA A 233 1.66 9.62 -1.50
C ALA A 233 0.52 8.61 -1.42
N VAL A 234 0.24 7.86 -2.49
CA VAL A 234 -0.79 6.80 -2.51
C VAL A 234 -0.53 5.77 -1.41
N ALA A 235 0.71 5.27 -1.28
CA ALA A 235 1.07 4.29 -0.26
C ALA A 235 0.88 4.83 1.16
N THR A 236 1.11 6.13 1.37
CA THR A 236 0.97 6.76 2.68
C THR A 236 -0.48 7.07 3.02
N LEU A 237 -1.22 7.68 2.11
CA LEU A 237 -2.60 8.09 2.30
C LEU A 237 -3.53 6.89 2.55
N LYS A 238 -3.27 5.75 1.91
CA LYS A 238 -4.00 4.49 2.15
C LYS A 238 -3.92 4.00 3.60
N HIS A 239 -2.87 4.35 4.34
CA HIS A 239 -2.75 3.98 5.75
C HIS A 239 -3.80 4.68 6.63
N TYR A 240 -4.33 5.82 6.18
CA TYR A 240 -5.29 6.65 6.91
C TYR A 240 -6.71 6.55 6.33
N ASP A 241 -6.96 5.59 5.44
CA ASP A 241 -8.30 5.30 4.96
C ASP A 241 -9.16 4.81 6.13
N ILE A 242 -10.31 5.45 6.32
CA ILE A 242 -11.32 5.07 7.32
C ILE A 242 -12.52 4.36 6.68
N GLY A 243 -12.48 4.16 5.36
CA GLY A 243 -13.51 3.51 4.58
C GLY A 243 -14.90 4.06 4.91
N ASN A 244 -15.76 3.18 5.43
CA ASN A 244 -17.16 3.47 5.75
C ASN A 244 -17.47 3.47 7.25
N LEU A 245 -16.45 3.57 8.13
CA LEU A 245 -16.63 3.46 9.59
C LEU A 245 -17.64 4.47 10.17
N PHE A 246 -17.84 5.62 9.53
CA PHE A 246 -18.76 6.68 9.98
C PHE A 246 -20.03 6.83 9.12
N SER A 247 -20.33 5.86 8.26
CA SER A 247 -21.51 5.86 7.39
C SER A 247 -22.86 5.91 8.16
N LEU A 248 -22.88 5.57 9.46
CA LEU A 248 -24.10 5.38 10.26
C LEU A 248 -24.56 6.56 11.14
N SER A 249 -23.96 7.76 11.05
CA SER A 249 -24.43 8.92 11.81
C SER A 249 -25.68 9.56 11.19
N THR A 250 -26.69 9.87 12.01
CA THR A 250 -27.92 10.63 11.64
C THR A 250 -27.67 12.12 11.43
N LEU A 251 -26.40 12.54 11.50
CA LEU A 251 -26.00 13.94 11.37
C LEU A 251 -26.03 14.37 9.89
N PRO A 252 -26.23 15.66 9.60
CA PRO A 252 -26.02 16.19 8.26
C PRO A 252 -24.60 15.88 7.78
N LYS A 253 -24.49 15.35 6.55
CA LYS A 253 -23.22 14.95 5.94
C LYS A 253 -22.92 15.72 4.67
N ALA A 254 -21.64 15.95 4.44
CA ALA A 254 -21.09 16.44 3.20
C ALA A 254 -19.78 15.70 2.90
N SER A 255 -19.38 15.69 1.64
CA SER A 255 -18.11 15.09 1.23
C SER A 255 -17.42 15.99 0.23
N VAL A 256 -16.10 16.08 0.35
CA VAL A 256 -15.27 16.90 -0.54
C VAL A 256 -14.21 16.02 -1.18
N LEU A 257 -14.01 16.17 -2.48
CA LEU A 257 -12.93 15.53 -3.20
C LEU A 257 -11.67 16.40 -3.06
N VAL A 258 -10.57 15.83 -2.59
CA VAL A 258 -9.23 16.42 -2.66
C VAL A 258 -8.52 15.78 -3.85
N PRO A 259 -8.65 16.33 -5.07
CA PRO A 259 -7.98 15.80 -6.24
C PRO A 259 -6.48 16.12 -6.17
N LEU A 260 -5.65 15.09 -6.32
CA LEU A 260 -4.20 15.19 -6.36
C LEU A 260 -3.68 14.82 -7.75
N PHE A 261 -2.63 15.49 -8.20
CA PHE A 261 -1.93 15.16 -9.44
C PHE A 261 -0.46 15.57 -9.34
N VAL A 262 0.37 15.01 -10.21
CA VAL A 262 1.78 15.35 -10.27
C VAL A 262 1.99 16.34 -11.42
N LYS A 263 2.56 17.51 -11.13
CA LYS A 263 2.95 18.53 -12.11
C LYS A 263 4.39 18.90 -11.87
N ASN A 264 5.23 18.81 -12.90
CA ASN A 264 6.68 19.05 -12.81
C ASN A 264 7.40 18.26 -11.69
N GLY A 265 6.91 17.07 -11.35
CA GLY A 265 7.48 16.24 -10.28
C GLY A 265 7.04 16.63 -8.87
N GLU A 266 6.14 17.60 -8.71
CA GLU A 266 5.57 18.01 -7.42
C GLU A 266 4.10 17.61 -7.33
N LEU A 267 3.61 17.35 -6.11
CA LEU A 267 2.18 17.11 -5.89
C LEU A 267 1.42 18.42 -5.83
N HIS A 268 0.38 18.51 -6.64
CA HIS A 268 -0.57 19.61 -6.67
C HIS A 268 -1.96 19.11 -6.29
N THR A 269 -2.81 20.03 -5.85
CA THR A 269 -4.24 19.80 -5.69
C THR A 269 -5.05 20.86 -6.43
N LEU A 270 -6.21 20.47 -6.98
CA LEU A 270 -7.17 21.42 -7.56
C LEU A 270 -8.13 21.94 -6.49
N MET A 271 -8.40 23.23 -6.54
CA MET A 271 -9.34 23.93 -5.68
C MET A 271 -10.27 24.80 -6.52
N THR A 272 -11.45 25.11 -5.96
CA THR A 272 -12.47 25.95 -6.60
C THR A 272 -12.67 27.23 -5.80
N LEU A 273 -12.91 28.33 -6.51
CA LEU A 273 -13.46 29.55 -5.94
C LEU A 273 -14.98 29.51 -6.17
N ARG A 274 -15.75 29.48 -5.08
CA ARG A 274 -17.21 29.43 -5.14
C ARG A 274 -17.80 30.70 -5.74
N SER A 275 -18.87 30.56 -6.52
CA SER A 275 -19.64 31.68 -7.06
C SER A 275 -20.15 32.60 -5.95
N LYS A 276 -20.05 33.90 -6.18
CA LYS A 276 -20.55 34.93 -5.25
C LYS A 276 -22.07 34.93 -5.13
N GLU A 277 -22.76 34.31 -6.08
CA GLU A 277 -24.22 34.24 -6.16
C GLU A 277 -24.82 33.14 -5.26
N LEU A 278 -23.97 32.30 -4.68
CA LEU A 278 -24.39 31.21 -3.81
C LEU A 278 -24.91 31.73 -2.46
N ARG A 279 -25.99 31.10 -1.98
CA ARG A 279 -26.67 31.47 -0.72
C ARG A 279 -25.80 31.30 0.52
N THR A 280 -24.83 30.41 0.48
CA THR A 280 -23.92 30.09 1.60
C THR A 280 -22.49 29.97 1.10
N SER A 281 -21.55 30.60 1.82
CA SER A 281 -20.11 30.52 1.52
C SER A 281 -19.73 30.98 0.11
N GLY A 282 -20.48 31.91 -0.48
CA GLY A 282 -20.14 32.47 -1.80
C GLY A 282 -18.82 33.25 -1.75
N GLY A 283 -17.93 33.03 -2.73
CA GLY A 283 -16.60 33.64 -2.78
C GLY A 283 -15.54 32.99 -1.89
N GLU A 284 -15.84 31.89 -1.20
CA GLU A 284 -14.84 31.12 -0.44
C GLU A 284 -14.11 30.12 -1.34
N VAL A 285 -12.84 29.84 -1.01
CA VAL A 285 -12.09 28.74 -1.63
C VAL A 285 -12.46 27.42 -0.95
N CYS A 286 -12.79 26.42 -1.74
CA CYS A 286 -13.04 25.07 -1.26
C CYS A 286 -12.47 23.99 -2.19
N PHE A 287 -12.51 22.77 -1.69
CA PHE A 287 -12.40 21.58 -2.53
C PHE A 287 -13.76 21.32 -3.20
N PRO A 288 -13.79 20.71 -4.39
CA PRO A 288 -15.05 20.30 -5.00
C PRO A 288 -15.84 19.39 -4.05
N GLY A 289 -17.12 19.68 -3.83
CA GLY A 289 -17.89 18.91 -2.88
C GLY A 289 -19.08 19.62 -2.27
N GLY A 290 -19.97 18.82 -1.71
CA GLY A 290 -21.26 19.30 -1.23
C GLY A 290 -21.93 18.34 -0.27
N LYS A 291 -23.21 18.62 -0.01
CA LYS A 291 -24.03 17.83 0.91
C LYS A 291 -24.41 16.52 0.26
N ARG A 292 -24.54 15.48 1.09
CA ARG A 292 -25.01 14.18 0.64
C ARG A 292 -26.45 14.25 0.13
N ASP A 293 -26.68 13.77 -1.09
CA ASP A 293 -27.99 13.57 -1.69
C ASP A 293 -28.57 12.21 -1.25
N PRO A 294 -29.91 12.06 -1.12
CA PRO A 294 -30.53 10.77 -0.82
C PRO A 294 -30.17 9.63 -1.79
N ASN A 295 -29.80 9.94 -3.03
CA ASN A 295 -29.39 8.97 -4.04
C ASN A 295 -27.89 8.59 -3.93
N ASP A 296 -27.10 9.29 -3.10
CA ASP A 296 -25.69 9.00 -2.92
C ASP A 296 -25.48 7.71 -2.12
N ARG A 297 -24.76 6.76 -2.74
CA ARG A 297 -24.49 5.43 -2.16
C ARG A 297 -23.63 5.53 -0.91
N ASP A 298 -22.58 6.34 -0.97
CA ASP A 298 -21.63 6.58 0.11
C ASP A 298 -20.98 7.97 -0.04
N ASP A 299 -20.05 8.27 0.88
CA ASP A 299 -19.35 9.55 0.94
C ASP A 299 -18.43 9.74 -0.29
N VAL A 300 -17.91 8.65 -0.87
CA VAL A 300 -17.10 8.68 -2.11
C VAL A 300 -17.98 9.06 -3.29
N HIS A 301 -19.15 8.44 -3.44
CA HIS A 301 -20.12 8.78 -4.48
C HIS A 301 -20.54 10.25 -4.39
N THR A 302 -20.77 10.75 -3.17
CA THR A 302 -21.10 12.15 -2.91
C THR A 302 -20.00 13.08 -3.44
N ALA A 303 -18.73 12.83 -3.07
CA ALA A 303 -17.61 13.66 -3.48
C ALA A 303 -17.38 13.65 -5.00
N LEU A 304 -17.50 12.47 -5.64
CA LEU A 304 -17.31 12.32 -7.08
C LEU A 304 -18.43 12.96 -7.90
N ARG A 305 -19.69 12.81 -7.46
CA ARG A 305 -20.85 13.47 -8.09
C ARG A 305 -20.68 14.99 -8.06
N GLU A 306 -20.37 15.55 -6.90
CA GLU A 306 -20.19 16.99 -6.74
C GLU A 306 -19.00 17.50 -7.57
N ALA A 307 -17.90 16.75 -7.66
CA ALA A 307 -16.78 17.12 -8.53
C ALA A 307 -17.16 17.09 -10.03
N GLU A 308 -17.99 16.15 -10.45
CA GLU A 308 -18.53 16.10 -11.82
C GLU A 308 -19.44 17.31 -12.09
N GLU A 309 -20.33 17.65 -11.17
CA GLU A 309 -21.27 18.78 -11.28
C GLU A 309 -20.58 20.15 -11.23
N GLU A 310 -19.60 20.33 -10.35
CA GLU A 310 -18.95 21.62 -10.10
C GLU A 310 -17.83 21.91 -11.12
N ILE A 311 -17.00 20.92 -11.47
CA ILE A 311 -15.80 21.11 -12.31
C ILE A 311 -15.73 20.21 -13.54
N GLY A 312 -16.76 19.40 -13.80
CA GLY A 312 -16.82 18.52 -14.96
C GLY A 312 -15.84 17.34 -14.89
N LEU A 313 -15.42 16.93 -13.69
CA LEU A 313 -14.48 15.82 -13.50
C LEU A 313 -15.20 14.47 -13.57
N PRO A 314 -15.00 13.65 -14.62
CA PRO A 314 -15.72 12.39 -14.75
C PRO A 314 -15.30 11.38 -13.68
N VAL A 315 -16.27 10.65 -13.13
CA VAL A 315 -16.07 9.63 -12.08
C VAL A 315 -14.98 8.61 -12.45
N GLY A 316 -14.88 8.24 -13.73
CA GLY A 316 -13.90 7.25 -14.24
C GLY A 316 -12.46 7.77 -14.36
N GLU A 317 -12.24 9.08 -14.29
CA GLU A 317 -10.91 9.71 -14.38
C GLU A 317 -10.27 9.95 -13.01
N VAL A 318 -10.93 9.52 -11.92
CA VAL A 318 -10.45 9.66 -10.55
C VAL A 318 -10.05 8.30 -9.98
N GLU A 319 -8.76 8.09 -9.70
CA GLU A 319 -8.30 6.97 -8.87
C GLU A 319 -8.48 7.33 -7.39
N VAL A 320 -9.59 6.92 -6.79
CA VAL A 320 -9.84 7.14 -5.36
C VAL A 320 -8.83 6.36 -4.51
N VAL A 321 -8.12 7.06 -3.62
CA VAL A 321 -7.05 6.51 -2.78
C VAL A 321 -7.54 6.16 -1.39
N CYS A 322 -8.23 7.09 -0.72
CA CYS A 322 -8.74 6.90 0.63
C CYS A 322 -9.84 7.92 0.98
N SER A 323 -10.65 7.58 1.98
CA SER A 323 -11.51 8.51 2.70
C SER A 323 -10.87 8.82 4.04
N LEU A 324 -10.59 10.09 4.32
CA LEU A 324 -9.98 10.53 5.57
C LEU A 324 -11.03 10.73 6.67
N PHE A 325 -10.55 10.85 7.91
CA PHE A 325 -11.42 11.04 9.07
C PHE A 325 -12.33 12.28 8.92
N PRO A 326 -13.65 12.16 9.16
CA PRO A 326 -14.56 13.25 8.93
C PRO A 326 -14.41 14.35 9.96
N ILE A 327 -14.54 15.59 9.51
CA ILE A 327 -14.38 16.78 10.32
C ILE A 327 -15.72 17.49 10.45
N MET A 328 -16.13 17.77 11.68
CA MET A 328 -17.32 18.54 11.95
C MET A 328 -17.03 20.04 11.88
N ASN A 329 -17.75 20.76 11.01
CA ASN A 329 -17.66 22.22 10.89
C ASN A 329 -18.33 22.94 12.08
N LYS A 330 -18.37 24.28 12.06
CA LYS A 330 -19.01 25.08 13.13
C LYS A 330 -20.54 24.93 13.19
N SER A 331 -21.18 24.56 12.08
CA SER A 331 -22.64 24.37 11.98
C SER A 331 -23.11 22.93 12.28
N GLY A 332 -22.19 22.04 12.70
CA GLY A 332 -22.51 20.63 12.97
C GLY A 332 -22.59 19.73 11.74
N LEU A 333 -22.22 20.22 10.55
CA LEU A 333 -22.12 19.43 9.32
C LEU A 333 -20.86 18.58 9.37
N LEU A 334 -20.99 17.28 9.17
CA LEU A 334 -19.90 16.33 9.14
C LEU A 334 -19.34 16.23 7.72
N VAL A 335 -18.11 16.70 7.50
CA VAL A 335 -17.47 16.76 6.18
C VAL A 335 -16.42 15.66 6.06
N THR A 336 -16.62 14.71 5.13
CA THR A 336 -15.67 13.62 4.84
C THR A 336 -14.75 14.03 3.67
N PRO A 337 -13.43 14.16 3.89
CA PRO A 337 -12.48 14.37 2.80
C PRO A 337 -12.18 13.05 2.07
N VAL A 338 -12.43 13.00 0.77
CA VAL A 338 -12.11 11.87 -0.10
C VAL A 338 -10.92 12.28 -0.95
N VAL A 339 -9.81 11.54 -0.87
CA VAL A 339 -8.59 11.85 -1.63
C VAL A 339 -8.52 10.95 -2.86
N GLY A 340 -8.32 11.53 -4.03
CA GLY A 340 -8.21 10.81 -5.29
C GLY A 340 -7.13 11.39 -6.19
N PHE A 341 -6.54 10.57 -7.05
CA PHE A 341 -5.59 11.01 -8.07
C PHE A 341 -6.27 11.21 -9.42
N ILE A 342 -5.91 12.29 -10.09
CA ILE A 342 -6.31 12.60 -11.47
C ILE A 342 -5.07 12.75 -12.35
N GLU A 343 -5.26 12.67 -13.66
CA GLU A 343 -4.19 12.94 -14.63
C GLU A 343 -3.92 14.43 -14.76
N GLU A 344 -2.64 14.82 -14.97
CA GLU A 344 -2.25 16.22 -15.16
C GLU A 344 -2.94 16.87 -16.38
N SER A 345 -3.29 16.06 -17.39
CA SER A 345 -3.97 16.52 -18.60
C SER A 345 -5.44 16.89 -18.40
N PHE A 346 -6.02 16.65 -17.22
CA PHE A 346 -7.41 17.01 -16.94
C PHE A 346 -7.63 18.52 -17.07
N CYS A 347 -8.62 18.90 -17.86
CA CYS A 347 -9.00 20.29 -18.09
C CYS A 347 -10.37 20.56 -17.44
N PRO A 348 -10.43 21.33 -16.34
CA PRO A 348 -11.68 21.61 -15.65
C PRO A 348 -12.71 22.35 -16.53
N CYS A 349 -13.97 21.96 -16.42
CA CYS A 349 -15.12 22.64 -17.03
C CYS A 349 -16.06 23.15 -15.92
N PRO A 350 -15.75 24.32 -15.30
CA PRO A 350 -16.51 24.80 -14.16
C PRO A 350 -17.96 25.15 -14.51
N ASN A 351 -18.89 24.75 -13.64
CA ASN A 351 -20.27 25.21 -13.69
C ASN A 351 -20.35 26.65 -13.14
N PRO A 352 -20.67 27.67 -13.96
CA PRO A 352 -20.62 29.06 -13.55
C PRO A 352 -21.65 29.42 -12.45
N ALA A 353 -22.70 28.62 -12.29
CA ALA A 353 -23.66 28.80 -11.20
C ALA A 353 -23.04 28.55 -9.82
N GLU A 354 -21.99 27.72 -9.75
CA GLU A 354 -21.41 27.24 -8.50
C GLU A 354 -19.94 27.62 -8.35
N VAL A 355 -19.18 27.67 -9.44
CA VAL A 355 -17.73 27.86 -9.46
C VAL A 355 -17.38 29.06 -10.34
N SER A 356 -16.71 30.05 -9.74
CA SER A 356 -16.17 31.21 -10.45
C SER A 356 -14.78 30.99 -11.03
N ALA A 357 -13.97 30.13 -10.40
CA ALA A 357 -12.63 29.80 -10.89
C ALA A 357 -12.19 28.43 -10.37
N VAL A 358 -11.30 27.78 -11.14
CA VAL A 358 -10.58 26.56 -10.74
C VAL A 358 -9.10 26.85 -10.87
N PHE A 359 -8.31 26.46 -9.88
CA PHE A 359 -6.86 26.69 -9.85
C PHE A 359 -6.15 25.54 -9.13
N SER A 360 -4.84 25.43 -9.37
CA SER A 360 -4.00 24.41 -8.75
C SER A 360 -3.05 25.01 -7.71
N VAL A 361 -2.82 24.28 -6.61
CA VAL A 361 -1.91 24.69 -5.53
C VAL A 361 -0.92 23.56 -5.25
N PRO A 362 0.40 23.81 -5.21
CA PRO A 362 1.36 22.81 -4.75
C PRO A 362 1.06 22.41 -3.30
N LEU A 363 1.07 21.11 -2.97
CA LEU A 363 0.83 20.66 -1.59
C LEU A 363 1.86 21.22 -0.61
N ASP A 364 3.11 21.41 -1.05
CA ASP A 364 4.18 21.93 -0.17
C ASP A 364 3.86 23.34 0.36
N PHE A 365 3.04 24.11 -0.37
CA PHE A 365 2.55 25.44 0.04
C PHE A 365 1.86 25.40 1.40
N PHE A 366 1.07 24.36 1.68
CA PHE A 366 0.37 24.19 2.96
C PHE A 366 1.26 23.68 4.10
N THR A 367 2.57 23.52 3.87
CA THR A 367 3.57 23.19 4.90
C THR A 367 4.55 24.33 5.16
N SER A 368 4.51 25.38 4.34
CA SER A 368 5.38 26.56 4.43
C SER A 368 4.77 27.66 5.28
N ASP A 369 5.61 28.42 5.99
CA ASP A 369 5.18 29.55 6.82
C ASP A 369 5.14 30.90 6.05
N GLU A 370 5.66 30.95 4.82
CA GLU A 370 5.89 32.21 4.09
C GLU A 370 4.62 33.00 3.76
N ASN A 371 3.52 32.31 3.47
CA ASN A 371 2.23 32.92 3.12
C ASN A 371 1.12 32.51 4.09
N HIS A 372 1.52 32.14 5.31
CA HIS A 372 0.67 31.53 6.32
C HIS A 372 0.47 32.49 7.50
N VAL A 373 -0.77 32.54 7.99
CA VAL A 373 -1.12 33.21 9.24
C VAL A 373 -1.95 32.25 10.08
N SER A 374 -1.57 32.08 11.34
CA SER A 374 -2.37 31.36 12.33
C SER A 374 -2.96 32.31 13.37
N CYS A 375 -4.20 32.07 13.77
CA CYS A 375 -4.85 32.79 14.85
C CYS A 375 -5.38 31.80 15.89
N SER A 376 -4.93 31.92 17.13
CA SER A 376 -5.45 31.19 18.28
C SER A 376 -6.41 32.10 19.06
N SER A 377 -7.69 31.71 19.15
CA SER A 377 -8.67 32.41 19.98
C SER A 377 -8.86 31.72 21.33
N ILE A 378 -9.10 32.50 22.38
CA ILE A 378 -9.41 31.97 23.72
C ILE A 378 -10.71 31.15 23.61
N GLY A 379 -10.61 29.84 23.82
CA GLY A 379 -11.75 28.89 23.78
C GLY A 379 -11.85 28.03 22.52
N THR A 380 -11.03 28.24 21.49
CA THR A 380 -10.92 27.32 20.34
C THR A 380 -9.88 26.23 20.61
N LEU A 381 -10.23 24.97 20.30
CA LEU A 381 -9.36 23.79 20.53
C LEU A 381 -8.11 23.73 19.63
N ALA A 382 -8.06 24.56 18.58
CA ALA A 382 -7.09 24.47 17.49
C ALA A 382 -6.83 25.87 16.91
N PRO A 383 -5.59 26.22 16.53
CA PRO A 383 -5.31 27.42 15.75
C PRO A 383 -6.07 27.37 14.42
N MET A 384 -6.64 28.52 14.02
CA MET A 384 -7.22 28.68 12.70
C MET A 384 -6.14 29.12 11.72
N HIS A 385 -5.93 28.33 10.68
CA HIS A 385 -4.92 28.57 9.65
C HIS A 385 -5.51 29.31 8.44
N SER A 386 -4.71 30.20 7.87
CA SER A 386 -5.05 31.04 6.73
C SER A 386 -3.84 31.13 5.80
N PHE A 387 -4.07 30.99 4.50
CA PHE A 387 -3.05 31.12 3.45
C PHE A 387 -3.51 32.07 2.35
N CYS A 388 -2.58 32.91 1.88
CA CYS A 388 -2.79 33.78 0.71
C CYS A 388 -2.00 33.21 -0.48
N PHE A 389 -2.68 32.56 -1.40
CA PHE A 389 -2.08 31.98 -2.60
C PHE A 389 -2.20 32.96 -3.77
N SER A 390 -1.09 33.23 -4.46
CA SER A 390 -1.10 33.98 -5.71
C SER A 390 -0.90 33.00 -6.85
N ASP A 391 -1.91 32.83 -7.70
CA ASP A 391 -1.85 31.88 -8.81
C ASP A 391 -0.94 32.43 -9.92
N PRO A 392 0.17 31.75 -10.25
CA PRO A 392 1.10 32.23 -11.26
C PRO A 392 0.50 32.23 -12.68
N GLU A 393 -0.52 31.42 -12.95
CA GLU A 393 -1.13 31.32 -14.28
C GLU A 393 -2.12 32.46 -14.54
N SER A 394 -3.04 32.72 -13.61
CA SER A 394 -4.04 33.77 -13.77
C SER A 394 -3.64 35.13 -13.16
N GLY A 395 -2.65 35.17 -12.29
CA GLY A 395 -2.28 36.36 -11.50
C GLY A 395 -3.27 36.72 -10.38
N ASN A 396 -4.31 35.91 -10.17
CA ASN A 396 -5.31 36.13 -9.13
C ASN A 396 -4.80 35.74 -7.74
N GLN A 397 -5.36 36.38 -6.71
CA GLN A 397 -5.10 36.03 -5.32
C GLN A 397 -6.28 35.28 -4.71
N TYR A 398 -5.98 34.17 -4.06
CA TYR A 398 -6.94 33.27 -3.43
C TYR A 398 -6.65 33.16 -1.93
N HIS A 399 -7.69 33.32 -1.12
CA HIS A 399 -7.60 33.24 0.33
C HIS A 399 -8.15 31.89 0.80
N ILE A 400 -7.28 31.05 1.36
CA ILE A 400 -7.58 29.67 1.76
C ILE A 400 -7.54 29.60 3.28
N TRP A 401 -8.67 29.34 3.92
CA TRP A 401 -8.78 29.40 5.38
C TRP A 401 -9.80 28.42 5.94
N GLY A 402 -9.86 28.33 7.27
CA GLY A 402 -10.90 27.56 7.97
C GLY A 402 -10.80 26.05 7.73
N LEU A 403 -11.95 25.42 7.45
CA LEU A 403 -12.01 23.96 7.26
C LEU A 403 -11.22 23.51 6.04
N THR A 404 -11.29 24.25 4.93
CA THR A 404 -10.55 23.96 3.70
C THR A 404 -9.04 23.94 3.97
N ALA A 405 -8.51 24.96 4.64
CA ALA A 405 -7.09 25.01 5.01
C ALA A 405 -6.69 23.84 5.91
N MET A 406 -7.55 23.44 6.85
CA MET A 406 -7.27 22.30 7.74
C MET A 406 -7.19 20.97 6.98
N ILE A 407 -8.09 20.74 6.02
CA ILE A 407 -8.06 19.56 5.13
C ILE A 407 -6.79 19.59 4.26
N ALA A 408 -6.45 20.76 3.70
CA ALA A 408 -5.27 20.92 2.86
C ALA A 408 -3.96 20.66 3.65
N ILE A 409 -3.83 21.17 4.88
CA ILE A 409 -2.70 20.88 5.77
C ILE A 409 -2.64 19.38 6.07
N LEU A 410 -3.78 18.76 6.44
CA LEU A 410 -3.84 17.33 6.74
C LEU A 410 -3.33 16.49 5.56
N VAL A 411 -3.89 16.71 4.37
CA VAL A 411 -3.50 15.96 3.17
C VAL A 411 -2.02 16.22 2.82
N SER A 412 -1.54 17.45 2.97
CA SER A 412 -0.15 17.80 2.67
C SER A 412 0.84 17.13 3.63
N VAL A 413 0.55 17.15 4.94
CA VAL A 413 1.38 16.47 5.96
C VAL A 413 1.43 14.97 5.69
N LEU A 414 0.29 14.36 5.39
CA LEU A 414 0.20 12.92 5.13
C LEU A 414 0.88 12.52 3.81
N ALA A 415 0.56 13.22 2.71
CA ALA A 415 1.07 12.89 1.38
C ALA A 415 2.58 13.16 1.25
N LEU A 416 3.08 14.25 1.82
CA LEU A 416 4.49 14.64 1.75
C LEU A 416 5.35 14.04 2.88
N ARG A 417 4.72 13.47 3.92
CA ARG A 417 5.38 13.04 5.17
C ARG A 417 6.27 14.12 5.77
N LYS A 418 5.82 15.37 5.69
CA LYS A 418 6.57 16.56 6.08
C LYS A 418 5.86 17.27 7.21
N LYS A 419 6.61 17.60 8.27
CA LYS A 419 6.08 18.44 9.37
C LYS A 419 5.97 19.89 8.88
N PRO A 420 4.84 20.58 9.11
CA PRO A 420 4.70 21.99 8.76
C PRO A 420 5.69 22.85 9.53
N LYS A 421 6.03 24.02 8.98
CA LYS A 421 6.90 25.02 9.64
C LYS A 421 6.17 25.85 10.72
N PHE A 422 4.95 25.46 11.09
CA PHE A 422 4.10 26.14 12.05
C PHE A 422 3.33 25.12 12.90
N ASP A 423 2.79 25.57 14.04
CA ASP A 423 2.07 24.71 14.98
C ASP A 423 0.72 24.27 14.42
N ILE A 424 0.45 22.96 14.45
CA ILE A 424 -0.83 22.37 14.03
C ILE A 424 -1.58 21.73 15.20
N ALA A 425 -2.89 21.57 15.02
CA ALA A 425 -3.78 21.10 16.08
C ALA A 425 -3.87 19.57 16.24
N PHE A 426 -3.12 18.81 15.45
CA PHE A 426 -3.15 17.35 15.45
C PHE A 426 -1.74 16.77 15.41
N ASP A 427 -1.58 15.61 16.04
CA ASP A 427 -0.34 14.85 16.00
C ASP A 427 -0.07 14.39 14.56
N THR A 428 1.12 14.67 14.03
CA THR A 428 1.53 14.23 12.70
C THR A 428 1.72 12.72 12.62
N ASP A 429 2.06 12.10 13.75
CA ASP A 429 2.39 10.68 13.83
C ASP A 429 1.12 9.84 14.11
N ASP A 430 0.11 10.42 14.79
CA ASP A 430 -1.22 9.82 14.99
C ASP A 430 -2.37 10.87 14.89
N PRO A 431 -2.68 11.34 13.66
CA PRO A 431 -3.75 12.31 13.45
C PRO A 431 -5.13 11.76 13.83
N PHE A 432 -5.35 10.45 13.65
CA PHE A 432 -6.64 9.81 13.87
C PHE A 432 -7.10 9.92 15.33
N SER A 433 -6.22 9.67 16.30
CA SER A 433 -6.61 9.77 17.71
C SER A 433 -6.99 11.20 18.10
N THR A 434 -6.34 12.20 17.50
CA THR A 434 -6.67 13.61 17.73
C THR A 434 -8.04 13.96 17.17
N PHE A 435 -8.31 13.65 15.90
CA PHE A 435 -9.61 13.94 15.29
C PHE A 435 -10.75 13.18 15.98
N ARG A 436 -10.52 11.93 16.40
CA ARG A 436 -11.51 11.16 17.15
C ARG A 436 -11.86 11.81 18.49
N LYS A 437 -10.86 12.28 19.25
CA LYS A 437 -11.09 13.01 20.52
C LYS A 437 -11.88 14.29 20.29
N VAL A 438 -11.51 15.08 19.28
CA VAL A 438 -12.19 16.33 18.93
C VAL A 438 -13.65 16.07 18.52
N LEU A 439 -13.89 15.04 17.70
CA LEU A 439 -15.24 14.68 17.26
C LEU A 439 -16.10 14.21 18.44
N HIS A 440 -15.60 13.33 19.30
CA HIS A 440 -16.34 12.90 20.50
C HIS A 440 -16.69 14.07 21.42
N MET A 441 -15.77 15.01 21.62
CA MET A 441 -16.01 16.19 22.45
C MET A 441 -17.03 17.16 21.82
N LYS A 442 -17.09 17.26 20.49
CA LYS A 442 -18.13 18.04 19.80
C LYS A 442 -19.48 17.34 19.86
N LEU A 443 -19.52 16.02 19.70
CA LEU A 443 -20.73 15.22 19.81
C LEU A 443 -21.32 15.25 21.23
N SER A 444 -20.50 15.32 22.28
CA SER A 444 -20.99 15.44 23.66
C SER A 444 -21.57 16.82 24.01
N LYS A 445 -21.45 17.81 23.12
CA LYS A 445 -21.98 19.17 23.29
C LYS A 445 -23.23 19.45 22.44
N LEU A 446 -23.55 18.55 21.52
CA LEU A 446 -24.81 18.50 20.75
C LEU A 446 -25.84 17.70 21.55
#